data_AF-A0A3A4ZMD6-F1
#
_entry.id   AF-A0A3A4ZMD6-F1
#
_cell.length_a   1.000
_cell.length_b   1.000
_cell.length_c   1.000
_cell.angle_alpha   90.00
_cell.angle_beta   90.00
_cell.angle_gamma   90.00
#
_symmetry.space_group_name_H-M   'P 1'
#
loop_
_entity.id
_entity.type
_entity.pdbx_description
1 polymer ?
#
loop_
_entity_poly.entity_id
_entity_poly.type
_entity_poly.pdbx_seq_one_letter_code
_entity_poly.pdbx_strand_id
1 'polypeptide(L)'
;MIGGRASEAWCGGAGPGQPGNTESAASWNGAELGTQWRVWGMAIDATGAVETARFFDANGNGWIDYSTNYTGGQYWLDGDHIWGNGAGDFTGTVTYFNVGARVTYAGWQAVGVTSNIFMTGVFDGCPGCSIEYAISNAMLVWRTGYPTAMPDGYPAFECGAAMGELFEVCCVLAKIHCVPIATESSTWGAIKGFYR
;
A
#
# COMPACT_ATOMS: atom_id res chain seq x y z
N MET A 1 1.07 -4.98 -16.00
CA MET A 1 0.83 -5.31 -14.58
C MET A 1 2.09 -4.97 -13.84
N ILE A 2 2.00 -4.15 -12.79
CA ILE A 2 3.18 -3.63 -12.10
C ILE A 2 3.32 -4.40 -10.79
N GLY A 3 4.51 -4.97 -10.57
CA GLY A 3 4.86 -5.64 -9.33
C GLY A 3 5.51 -4.67 -8.34
N GLY A 4 5.65 -5.11 -7.11
CA GLY A 4 6.31 -4.35 -6.07
C GLY A 4 6.73 -5.22 -4.91
N ARG A 5 7.24 -4.57 -3.89
CA ARG A 5 7.63 -5.17 -2.63
C ARG A 5 7.04 -4.35 -1.50
N ALA A 6 6.67 -5.03 -0.43
CA ALA A 6 6.14 -4.40 0.76
C ALA A 6 6.84 -4.89 2.02
N SER A 7 6.75 -4.08 3.07
CA SER A 7 7.23 -4.38 4.41
C SER A 7 6.19 -3.94 5.45
N GLU A 8 5.91 -4.80 6.42
CA GLU A 8 5.26 -4.40 7.67
C GLU A 8 6.33 -4.29 8.76
N ALA A 9 6.48 -3.12 9.37
CA ALA A 9 7.41 -2.89 10.47
C ALA A 9 6.72 -3.12 11.82
N TRP A 10 7.35 -3.90 12.70
CA TRP A 10 6.83 -4.17 14.04
C TRP A 10 7.28 -3.09 15.02
N CYS A 11 6.65 -1.91 14.96
CA CYS A 11 7.08 -0.72 15.69
C CYS A 11 7.12 -0.89 17.21
N GLY A 12 6.19 -1.67 17.77
CA GLY A 12 6.18 -2.03 19.20
C GLY A 12 7.01 -3.27 19.55
N GLY A 13 7.60 -3.93 18.55
CA GLY A 13 8.32 -5.21 18.70
C GLY A 13 7.44 -6.40 19.08
N ALA A 14 6.12 -6.27 19.01
CA ALA A 14 5.15 -7.26 19.48
C ALA A 14 4.71 -8.28 18.43
N GLY A 15 5.24 -8.21 17.21
CA GLY A 15 4.88 -9.10 16.11
C GLY A 15 3.91 -8.46 15.10
N PRO A 16 3.33 -9.28 14.20
CA PRO A 16 2.50 -8.79 13.10
C PRO A 16 1.11 -8.36 13.56
N GLY A 17 0.46 -7.51 12.76
CA GLY A 17 -0.93 -7.13 12.92
C GLY A 17 -1.24 -6.29 14.18
N GLN A 18 -0.22 -5.71 14.81
CA GLN A 18 -0.38 -4.96 16.06
C GLN A 18 -0.68 -3.48 15.80
N PRO A 19 -1.51 -2.83 16.65
CA PRO A 19 -1.71 -1.39 16.58
C PRO A 19 -0.40 -0.61 16.52
N GLY A 20 -0.32 0.33 15.59
CA GLY A 20 0.86 1.16 15.38
C GLY A 20 1.99 0.52 14.56
N ASN A 21 1.91 -0.76 14.17
CA ASN A 21 2.79 -1.29 13.12
C ASN A 21 2.57 -0.50 11.83
N THR A 22 3.63 -0.26 11.08
CA THR A 22 3.58 0.58 9.88
C THR A 22 3.81 -0.23 8.62
N GLU A 23 3.18 0.19 7.53
CA GLU A 23 3.35 -0.46 6.23
C GLU A 23 4.05 0.45 5.23
N SER A 24 4.90 -0.14 4.39
CA SER A 24 5.53 0.53 3.27
C SER A 24 5.56 -0.40 2.07
N ALA A 25 5.24 0.13 0.89
CA ALA A 25 5.25 -0.61 -0.36
C ALA A 25 5.84 0.26 -1.48
N ALA A 26 6.57 -0.37 -2.38
CA ALA A 26 7.18 0.32 -3.52
C ALA A 26 7.28 -0.58 -4.74
N SER A 27 7.28 0.03 -5.93
CA SER A 27 7.51 -0.67 -7.20
C SER A 27 8.86 -1.39 -7.20
N TRP A 28 8.95 -2.55 -7.81
CA TRP A 28 10.20 -3.29 -7.95
C TRP A 28 10.41 -3.71 -9.41
N ASN A 29 11.53 -3.29 -9.99
CA ASN A 29 11.84 -3.58 -11.40
C ASN A 29 12.87 -4.73 -11.59
N GLY A 30 13.24 -5.42 -10.51
CA GLY A 30 14.28 -6.45 -10.52
C GLY A 30 15.68 -5.96 -10.16
N ALA A 31 15.90 -4.64 -10.13
CA ALA A 31 17.18 -4.02 -9.78
C ALA A 31 17.02 -2.88 -8.76
N GLU A 32 15.99 -2.05 -8.91
CA GLU A 32 15.75 -0.85 -8.11
C GLU A 32 14.33 -0.82 -7.54
N LEU A 33 14.25 -0.31 -6.32
CA LEU A 33 13.01 -0.15 -5.56
C LEU A 33 12.50 1.28 -5.70
N GLY A 34 11.18 1.42 -5.86
CA GLY A 34 10.49 2.71 -5.81
C GLY A 34 10.74 3.61 -7.01
N THR A 35 11.05 3.07 -8.18
CA THR A 35 11.27 3.86 -9.40
C THR A 35 9.98 4.29 -10.10
N GLN A 36 8.81 3.78 -9.70
CA GLN A 36 7.53 4.06 -10.37
C GLN A 36 6.46 4.51 -9.38
N TRP A 37 6.33 3.80 -8.26
CA TRP A 37 5.36 4.14 -7.23
C TRP A 37 5.89 3.80 -5.85
N ARG A 38 5.39 4.51 -4.85
CA ARG A 38 5.64 4.26 -3.45
C ARG A 38 4.42 4.64 -2.63
N VAL A 39 4.09 3.84 -1.63
CA VAL A 39 3.05 4.10 -0.63
C VAL A 39 3.64 3.78 0.75
N TRP A 40 3.52 4.67 1.72
CA TRP A 40 4.23 4.52 2.98
C TRP A 40 3.62 5.35 4.12
N GLY A 41 4.07 5.14 5.35
CA GLY A 41 3.67 5.95 6.51
C GLY A 41 2.28 5.66 7.08
N MET A 42 1.59 4.63 6.59
CA MET A 42 0.33 4.18 7.21
C MET A 42 0.64 3.33 8.42
N ALA A 43 -0.17 3.46 9.48
CA ALA A 43 -0.06 2.68 10.70
C ALA A 43 -1.36 1.91 10.97
N ILE A 44 -1.26 0.65 11.40
CA ILE A 44 -2.39 -0.16 11.86
C ILE A 44 -3.11 0.61 12.97
N ASP A 45 -4.43 0.71 12.84
CA ASP A 45 -5.24 1.49 13.78
C ASP A 45 -5.25 0.86 15.19
N ALA A 46 -5.91 1.55 16.13
CA ALA A 46 -5.98 1.12 17.53
C ALA A 46 -6.66 -0.25 17.73
N THR A 47 -7.41 -0.75 16.75
CA THR A 47 -8.09 -2.05 16.78
C THR A 47 -7.13 -3.20 16.54
N GLY A 48 -6.08 -2.98 15.74
CA GLY A 48 -5.20 -4.05 15.29
C GLY A 48 -5.83 -4.91 14.17
N ALA A 49 -5.15 -6.01 13.82
CA ALA A 49 -5.70 -6.99 12.91
C ALA A 49 -6.88 -7.74 13.56
N VAL A 50 -8.05 -7.69 12.91
CA VAL A 50 -9.27 -8.33 13.40
C VAL A 50 -9.45 -9.66 12.68
N GLU A 51 -9.53 -10.75 13.44
CA GLU A 51 -9.90 -12.06 12.89
C GLU A 51 -11.34 -12.04 12.39
N THR A 52 -11.56 -12.38 11.11
CA THR A 52 -12.88 -12.39 10.46
C THR A 52 -13.41 -13.79 10.24
N ALA A 53 -12.52 -14.77 10.06
CA ALA A 53 -12.88 -16.18 9.94
C ALA A 53 -11.68 -17.07 10.26
N ARG A 54 -11.95 -18.34 10.62
CA ARG A 54 -10.92 -19.35 10.78
C ARG A 54 -11.42 -20.74 10.45
N PHE A 55 -10.48 -21.62 10.12
CA PHE A 55 -10.71 -23.06 9.99
C PHE A 55 -9.44 -23.81 10.40
N PHE A 56 -9.60 -24.89 11.17
CA PHE A 56 -8.52 -25.84 11.49
C PHE A 56 -9.04 -27.27 11.49
N ASP A 57 -8.26 -28.20 10.93
CA ASP A 57 -8.46 -29.63 11.13
C ASP A 57 -7.86 -30.10 12.48
N ALA A 58 -8.06 -31.37 12.82
CA ALA A 58 -7.54 -31.95 14.06
C ALA A 58 -6.00 -31.97 14.14
N ASN A 59 -5.31 -31.83 13.02
CA ASN A 59 -3.87 -31.82 12.92
C ASN A 59 -3.29 -30.40 12.96
N GLY A 60 -4.14 -29.37 13.07
CA GLY A 60 -3.72 -27.97 13.07
C GLY A 60 -3.37 -27.43 11.68
N ASN A 61 -3.81 -28.09 10.61
CA ASN A 61 -3.75 -27.54 9.26
C ASN A 61 -5.00 -26.69 9.03
N GLY A 62 -4.84 -25.52 8.46
CA GLY A 62 -5.95 -24.59 8.34
C GLY A 62 -5.53 -23.19 7.97
N TRP A 63 -6.39 -22.24 8.29
CA TRP A 63 -6.16 -20.83 8.02
C TRP A 63 -6.94 -19.93 8.99
N ILE A 64 -6.46 -18.69 9.10
CA ILE A 64 -7.16 -17.59 9.75
C ILE A 64 -7.18 -16.40 8.79
N ASP A 65 -8.36 -15.81 8.60
CA ASP A 65 -8.55 -14.57 7.85
C ASP A 65 -8.59 -13.38 8.81
N TYR A 66 -7.90 -12.32 8.42
CA TYR A 66 -7.84 -11.05 9.13
C TYR A 66 -8.27 -9.91 8.21
N SER A 67 -8.88 -8.89 8.80
CA SER A 67 -9.02 -7.58 8.20
C SER A 67 -8.34 -6.54 9.08
N THR A 68 -7.48 -5.74 8.48
CA THR A 68 -6.65 -4.75 9.17
C THR A 68 -6.88 -3.39 8.53
N ASN A 69 -7.34 -2.42 9.33
CA ASN A 69 -7.48 -1.04 8.90
C ASN A 69 -6.26 -0.23 9.34
N TYR A 70 -5.89 0.72 8.51
CA TYR A 70 -4.75 1.60 8.74
C TYR A 70 -5.19 3.06 8.71
N THR A 71 -4.39 3.89 9.37
CA THR A 71 -4.58 5.34 9.43
C THR A 71 -3.33 6.06 8.92
N GLY A 72 -3.54 7.25 8.34
CA GLY A 72 -2.47 8.05 7.76
C GLY A 72 -1.89 7.44 6.49
N GLY A 73 -0.66 7.86 6.17
CA GLY A 73 0.07 7.44 4.99
C GLY A 73 0.04 8.42 3.83
N GLN A 74 1.02 8.25 2.96
CA GLN A 74 1.24 9.06 1.77
C GLN A 74 1.59 8.15 0.59
N TYR A 75 1.48 8.70 -0.60
CA TYR A 75 1.93 8.03 -1.80
C TYR A 75 2.64 8.99 -2.75
N TRP A 76 3.44 8.40 -3.61
CA TRP A 76 4.17 9.05 -4.69
C TRP A 76 4.05 8.19 -5.95
N LEU A 77 3.87 8.85 -7.10
CA LEU A 77 3.80 8.26 -8.42
C LEU A 77 4.72 9.03 -9.35
N ASP A 78 5.54 8.29 -10.09
CA ASP A 78 6.45 8.83 -11.11
C ASP A 78 5.66 9.55 -12.21
N GLY A 79 6.01 10.80 -12.46
CA GLY A 79 5.40 11.66 -13.47
C GLY A 79 5.67 11.22 -14.91
N ASP A 80 6.75 10.46 -15.12
CA ASP A 80 7.20 9.99 -16.43
C ASP A 80 6.63 8.60 -16.80
N HIS A 81 5.84 8.01 -15.91
CA HIS A 81 5.23 6.70 -16.13
C HIS A 81 3.90 6.76 -16.89
N ILE A 82 3.28 5.61 -17.16
CA ILE A 82 2.08 5.45 -18.00
C ILE A 82 0.84 6.20 -17.48
N TRP A 83 0.81 6.57 -16.19
CA TRP A 83 -0.26 7.38 -15.58
C TRP A 83 0.03 8.87 -15.61
N GLY A 84 1.26 9.27 -15.93
CA GLY A 84 1.68 10.65 -15.95
C GLY A 84 1.66 11.28 -17.33
N ASN A 85 2.09 12.54 -17.36
CA ASN A 85 2.21 13.36 -18.57
C ASN A 85 3.62 13.97 -18.72
N GLY A 86 4.57 13.52 -17.90
CA GLY A 86 5.94 14.06 -17.83
C GLY A 86 6.04 15.49 -17.29
N ALA A 87 4.98 16.03 -16.69
CA ALA A 87 5.00 17.40 -16.13
C ALA A 87 5.55 17.46 -14.70
N GLY A 88 5.87 16.32 -14.10
CA GLY A 88 6.36 16.17 -12.73
C GLY A 88 5.66 15.04 -11.99
N ASP A 89 6.25 14.65 -10.87
CA ASP A 89 5.72 13.59 -10.02
C ASP A 89 4.43 13.98 -9.33
N PHE A 90 3.65 12.97 -8.97
CA PHE A 90 2.42 13.14 -8.23
C PHE A 90 2.57 12.61 -6.82
N THR A 91 2.17 13.42 -5.84
CA THR A 91 2.08 13.01 -4.43
C THR A 91 0.68 13.16 -3.91
N GLY A 92 0.40 12.48 -2.80
CA GLY A 92 -0.85 12.66 -2.11
C GLY A 92 -0.92 11.96 -0.77
N THR A 93 -2.05 12.16 -0.12
CA THR A 93 -2.37 11.58 1.18
C THR A 93 -3.32 10.41 1.02
N VAL A 94 -3.07 9.33 1.76
CA VAL A 94 -3.94 8.16 1.84
C VAL A 94 -5.15 8.51 2.71
N THR A 95 -6.35 8.27 2.18
CA THR A 95 -7.61 8.53 2.88
C THR A 95 -8.27 7.27 3.41
N TYR A 96 -7.98 6.12 2.79
CA TYR A 96 -8.44 4.82 3.26
C TYR A 96 -7.40 3.77 2.87
N PHE A 97 -7.12 2.83 3.78
CA PHE A 97 -6.24 1.72 3.54
C PHE A 97 -6.68 0.52 4.37
N ASN A 98 -6.96 -0.59 3.70
CA ASN A 98 -7.37 -1.84 4.32
C ASN A 98 -6.62 -3.02 3.70
N VAL A 99 -6.22 -3.95 4.56
CA VAL A 99 -5.58 -5.21 4.19
C VAL A 99 -6.44 -6.36 4.66
N GLY A 100 -6.90 -7.18 3.71
CA GLY A 100 -7.47 -8.49 3.99
C GLY A 100 -6.40 -9.56 3.84
N ALA A 101 -6.03 -10.24 4.91
CA ALA A 101 -4.96 -11.23 4.92
C ALA A 101 -5.49 -12.62 5.30
N ARG A 102 -4.94 -13.67 4.68
CA ARG A 102 -5.13 -15.06 5.06
C ARG A 102 -3.80 -15.63 5.51
N VAL A 103 -3.72 -16.03 6.78
CA VAL A 103 -2.58 -16.77 7.33
C VAL A 103 -2.87 -18.26 7.21
N THR A 104 -2.01 -19.00 6.52
CA THR A 104 -2.12 -20.45 6.36
C THR A 104 -1.27 -21.17 7.40
N TYR A 105 -1.80 -22.24 7.97
CA TYR A 105 -1.16 -23.04 9.00
C TYR A 105 -0.99 -24.50 8.57
N ALA A 106 0.14 -25.10 8.95
CA ALA A 106 0.38 -26.53 8.89
C ALA A 106 0.96 -27.00 10.22
N GLY A 107 0.37 -28.03 10.84
CA GLY A 107 0.83 -28.53 12.14
C GLY A 107 0.85 -27.46 13.25
N TRP A 108 -0.16 -26.58 13.30
CA TRP A 108 -0.25 -25.43 14.23
C TRP A 108 0.81 -24.34 14.03
N GLN A 109 1.58 -24.38 12.95
CA GLN A 109 2.59 -23.37 12.62
C GLN A 109 2.15 -22.57 11.40
N ALA A 110 2.26 -21.24 11.47
CA ALA A 110 2.00 -20.39 10.31
C ALA A 110 3.09 -20.60 9.24
N VAL A 111 2.67 -20.99 8.03
CA VAL A 111 3.56 -21.34 6.91
C VAL A 111 3.50 -20.35 5.75
N GLY A 112 2.47 -19.49 5.70
CA GLY A 112 2.35 -18.49 4.65
C GLY A 112 1.28 -17.46 4.94
N VAL A 113 1.37 -16.31 4.29
CA VAL A 113 0.36 -15.26 4.32
C VAL A 113 0.11 -14.77 2.90
N THR A 114 -1.16 -14.61 2.55
CA THR A 114 -1.59 -13.97 1.31
C THR A 114 -2.52 -12.81 1.63
N SER A 115 -2.34 -11.67 0.99
CA SER A 115 -3.15 -10.49 1.28
C SER A 115 -3.71 -9.82 0.03
N ASN A 116 -4.88 -9.19 0.18
CA ASN A 116 -5.48 -8.26 -0.75
C ASN A 116 -5.50 -6.89 -0.10
N ILE A 117 -5.07 -5.86 -0.82
CA ILE A 117 -4.93 -4.50 -0.29
C ILE A 117 -5.81 -3.58 -1.12
N PHE A 118 -6.54 -2.72 -0.44
CA PHE A 118 -7.33 -1.66 -1.06
C PHE A 118 -6.97 -0.32 -0.43
N MET A 119 -6.72 0.66 -1.28
CA MET A 119 -6.32 2.01 -0.89
C MET A 119 -7.06 3.05 -1.72
N THR A 120 -7.44 4.15 -1.07
CA THR A 120 -7.80 5.39 -1.76
C THR A 120 -6.99 6.55 -1.21
N GLY A 121 -6.79 7.56 -2.05
CA GLY A 121 -6.09 8.78 -1.67
C GLY A 121 -6.52 9.98 -2.48
N VAL A 122 -6.08 11.16 -2.05
CA VAL A 122 -6.29 12.44 -2.73
C VAL A 122 -4.95 13.04 -3.12
N PHE A 123 -4.88 13.72 -4.26
CA PHE A 123 -3.62 14.30 -4.75
C PHE A 123 -3.34 15.65 -4.10
N ASP A 124 -2.08 15.90 -3.77
CA ASP A 124 -1.63 17.19 -3.28
C ASP A 124 -1.78 18.24 -4.40
N GLY A 125 -2.35 19.40 -4.08
CA GLY A 125 -2.57 20.46 -5.06
C GLY A 125 -3.65 20.17 -6.12
N CYS A 126 -4.29 18.99 -6.11
CA CYS A 126 -5.49 18.71 -6.92
C CYS A 126 -6.64 18.13 -6.05
N PRO A 127 -7.41 18.97 -5.33
CA PRO A 127 -8.51 18.51 -4.49
C PRO A 127 -9.67 17.88 -5.27
N GLY A 128 -9.74 18.08 -6.60
CA GLY A 128 -10.71 17.41 -7.48
C GLY A 128 -10.23 16.06 -8.01
N CYS A 129 -9.02 15.63 -7.66
CA CYS A 129 -8.40 14.39 -8.12
C CYS A 129 -8.24 13.40 -6.96
N SER A 130 -8.65 12.15 -7.15
CA SER A 130 -8.40 11.03 -6.24
C SER A 130 -7.79 9.84 -6.98
N ILE A 131 -7.16 8.95 -6.21
CA ILE A 131 -6.66 7.67 -6.68
C ILE A 131 -7.35 6.55 -5.92
N GLU A 132 -7.69 5.49 -6.65
CA GLU A 132 -8.01 4.18 -6.10
C GLU A 132 -6.90 3.21 -6.54
N TYR A 133 -6.45 2.40 -5.59
CA TYR A 133 -5.35 1.47 -5.78
C TYR A 133 -5.70 0.13 -5.14
N ALA A 134 -5.58 -0.95 -5.90
CA ALA A 134 -5.84 -2.30 -5.44
C ALA A 134 -4.67 -3.23 -5.76
N ILE A 135 -4.23 -3.99 -4.75
CA ILE A 135 -3.29 -5.10 -4.89
C ILE A 135 -4.08 -6.38 -4.67
N SER A 136 -4.19 -7.19 -5.72
CA SER A 136 -4.93 -8.44 -5.62
C SER A 136 -4.12 -9.61 -5.06
N ASN A 137 -2.80 -9.47 -4.84
CA ASN A 137 -1.97 -10.47 -4.18
C ASN A 137 -0.70 -9.86 -3.59
N ALA A 138 -0.54 -9.96 -2.27
CA ALA A 138 0.74 -9.86 -1.59
C ALA A 138 1.07 -11.19 -0.91
N MET A 139 2.30 -11.68 -1.02
CA MET A 139 2.73 -12.97 -0.46
C MET A 139 3.88 -12.79 0.50
N LEU A 140 3.79 -13.38 1.69
CA LEU A 140 4.87 -13.36 2.66
C LEU A 140 6.11 -14.08 2.12
N VAL A 141 7.23 -13.38 2.14
CA VAL A 141 8.55 -13.89 1.74
C VAL A 141 9.39 -14.18 2.97
N TRP A 142 9.35 -13.28 3.94
CA TRP A 142 10.21 -13.31 5.11
C TRP A 142 9.52 -12.65 6.28
N ARG A 143 9.82 -13.12 7.49
CA ARG A 143 9.49 -12.41 8.73
C ARG A 143 10.58 -12.62 9.76
N THR A 144 10.61 -11.73 10.73
CA THR A 144 11.51 -11.87 11.87
C THR A 144 11.25 -13.20 12.59
N GLY A 145 12.34 -13.91 12.91
CA GLY A 145 12.28 -15.26 13.50
C GLY A 145 12.24 -16.39 12.47
N TYR A 146 12.17 -16.11 11.16
CA TYR A 146 12.45 -17.14 10.15
C TYR A 146 13.93 -17.55 10.18
N PRO A 147 14.23 -18.82 9.84
CA PRO A 147 15.59 -19.33 9.84
C PRO A 147 16.45 -18.74 8.71
N THR A 148 15.81 -18.14 7.70
CA THR A 148 16.49 -17.51 6.56
C THR A 148 16.86 -16.07 6.88
N ALA A 149 18.00 -15.62 6.34
CA ALA A 149 18.39 -14.22 6.41
C ALA A 149 17.37 -13.33 5.70
N MET A 150 17.20 -12.10 6.19
CA MET A 150 16.34 -11.12 5.56
C MET A 150 16.87 -10.81 4.15
N PRO A 151 16.06 -10.96 3.10
CA PRO A 151 16.48 -10.63 1.74
C PRO A 151 16.58 -9.10 1.53
N ASP A 152 17.50 -8.69 0.67
CA ASP A 152 17.68 -7.29 0.28
C ASP A 152 16.65 -6.83 -0.76
N GLY A 153 16.59 -5.50 -0.96
CA GLY A 153 15.77 -4.87 -1.99
C GLY A 153 14.29 -4.75 -1.64
N TYR A 154 13.95 -4.71 -0.36
CA TYR A 154 12.60 -4.42 0.13
C TYR A 154 12.55 -3.01 0.72
N PRO A 155 11.35 -2.40 0.85
CA PRO A 155 11.19 -1.19 1.61
C PRO A 155 11.76 -1.36 3.03
N ALA A 156 12.40 -0.30 3.53
CA ALA A 156 12.92 -0.33 4.89
C ALA A 156 11.76 -0.42 5.89
N PHE A 157 11.99 -1.11 7.01
CA PHE A 157 11.07 -1.02 8.15
C PHE A 157 11.04 0.42 8.64
N GLU A 158 9.84 1.01 8.69
CA GLU A 158 9.67 2.36 9.21
C GLU A 158 9.83 2.37 10.73
N CYS A 159 9.52 3.51 11.37
CA CYS A 159 9.58 3.72 12.83
C CYS A 159 10.92 3.33 13.50
N GLY A 160 11.99 3.14 12.72
CA GLY A 160 13.29 2.66 13.21
C GLY A 160 13.28 1.18 13.63
N ALA A 161 12.28 0.40 13.23
CA ALA A 161 12.19 -1.00 13.60
C ALA A 161 13.28 -1.85 12.92
N ALA A 162 13.80 -2.82 13.65
CA ALA A 162 14.71 -3.85 13.13
C ALA A 162 13.99 -5.17 12.84
N MET A 163 12.67 -5.21 13.07
CA MET A 163 11.83 -6.39 12.98
C MET A 163 10.59 -6.08 12.16
N GLY A 164 10.08 -7.10 11.48
CA GLY A 164 8.96 -6.96 10.56
C GLY A 164 8.74 -8.18 9.68
N GLU A 165 7.90 -7.97 8.67
CA GLU A 165 7.56 -8.92 7.62
C GLU A 165 7.79 -8.29 6.24
N LEU A 166 8.17 -9.11 5.26
CA LEU A 166 8.43 -8.71 3.88
C LEU A 166 7.54 -9.49 2.93
N PHE A 167 6.99 -8.78 1.94
CA PHE A 167 6.05 -9.34 0.99
C PHE A 167 6.44 -9.02 -0.46
N GLU A 168 6.25 -9.99 -1.35
CA GLU A 168 6.18 -9.72 -2.79
C GLU A 168 4.76 -9.29 -3.13
N VAL A 169 4.63 -8.21 -3.90
CA VAL A 169 3.37 -7.64 -4.33
C VAL A 169 3.23 -7.84 -5.84
N CYS A 170 2.15 -8.48 -6.26
CA CYS A 170 1.77 -8.57 -7.66
C CYS A 170 0.49 -7.79 -7.93
N CYS A 171 0.28 -7.52 -9.22
CA CYS A 171 -1.08 -7.40 -9.72
C CYS A 171 -1.76 -6.12 -9.26
N VAL A 172 -0.96 -5.05 -9.23
CA VAL A 172 -1.40 -3.69 -8.93
C VAL A 172 -2.29 -3.17 -10.04
N LEU A 173 -3.47 -2.66 -9.65
CA LEU A 173 -4.34 -1.84 -10.47
C LEU A 173 -4.49 -0.48 -9.81
N ALA A 174 -4.30 0.58 -10.60
CA ALA A 174 -4.48 1.95 -10.18
C ALA A 174 -5.48 2.64 -11.10
N LYS A 175 -6.35 3.45 -10.51
CA LYS A 175 -7.33 4.27 -11.23
C LYS A 175 -7.36 5.67 -10.67
N ILE A 176 -7.13 6.64 -11.55
CA ILE A 176 -7.16 8.06 -11.20
C ILE A 176 -8.51 8.62 -11.60
N HIS A 177 -9.13 9.35 -10.68
CA HIS A 177 -10.44 9.94 -10.80
C HIS A 177 -10.34 11.45 -10.60
N CYS A 178 -10.46 12.21 -11.69
CA CYS A 178 -10.48 13.66 -11.63
C CYS A 178 -11.88 14.15 -12.00
N VAL A 179 -12.50 14.98 -11.15
CA VAL A 179 -13.66 15.77 -11.58
C VAL A 179 -13.13 16.81 -12.57
N PRO A 180 -13.55 16.81 -13.85
CA PRO A 180 -13.15 17.85 -14.76
C PRO A 180 -13.70 19.17 -14.23
N ILE A 181 -12.82 20.02 -13.71
CA ILE A 181 -13.15 21.42 -13.50
C ILE A 181 -13.32 21.96 -14.92
N ALA A 182 -14.54 22.37 -15.28
CA ALA A 182 -14.74 23.05 -16.55
C ALA A 182 -13.81 24.26 -16.57
N THR A 183 -12.72 24.20 -17.33
CA THR A 183 -12.05 25.42 -17.76
C THR A 183 -13.09 26.17 -18.57
N GLU A 184 -13.62 27.27 -18.05
CA GLU A 184 -14.45 28.16 -18.87
C GLU A 184 -13.66 28.47 -20.14
N SER A 185 -14.24 28.15 -21.30
CA SER A 185 -13.72 28.63 -22.57
C SER A 185 -13.96 30.14 -22.60
N SER A 186 -12.99 30.90 -22.09
CA SER A 186 -13.03 32.35 -22.26
C SER A 186 -12.82 32.64 -23.74
N THR A 187 -13.90 33.00 -24.43
CA THR A 187 -13.77 33.53 -25.79
C THR A 187 -12.98 34.84 -25.71
N TRP A 188 -12.20 35.17 -26.75
CA TRP A 188 -11.47 36.45 -26.84
C TRP A 188 -12.39 37.68 -26.59
N GLY A 189 -13.72 37.54 -26.74
CA GLY A 189 -14.68 38.59 -26.43
C GLY A 189 -14.80 38.91 -24.93
N ALA A 190 -14.67 37.92 -24.04
CA ALA A 190 -14.82 38.10 -22.59
C ALA A 190 -13.61 38.86 -21.97
N ILE A 191 -12.39 38.60 -22.45
CA ILE A 191 -11.17 39.29 -22.00
C ILE A 191 -11.21 40.79 -22.35
N LYS A 192 -11.78 41.16 -23.50
CA LYS A 192 -11.87 42.57 -23.93
C LYS A 192 -12.88 43.39 -23.12
N GLY A 193 -13.79 42.75 -22.36
CA GLY A 193 -14.74 43.43 -21.49
C GLY A 193 -14.11 44.02 -20.22
N PHE A 194 -12.95 43.51 -19.79
CA PHE A 194 -12.24 43.95 -18.59
C PHE A 194 -11.27 45.12 -18.82
N TYR A 195 -10.98 45.48 -20.08
CA TYR A 195 -10.07 46.58 -20.45
C TYR A 195 -10.81 47.81 -21.00
N ARG A 196 -12.03 48.08 -20.51
CA ARG A 196 -12.75 49.33 -20.78
C ARG A 196 -12.62 50.32 -19.63
#